data_AF-A0A8C1P441-F1
#
_entry.id   AF-A0A8C1P441-F1
#
_cell.length_a   1.000
_cell.length_b   1.000
_cell.length_c   1.000
_cell.angle_alpha   90.00
_cell.angle_beta   90.00
_cell.angle_gamma   90.00
#
_symmetry.space_group_name_H-M   'P 1'
#
loop_
_entity.id
_entity.type
_entity.pdbx_description
1 polymer ?
#
loop_
_entity_poly.entity_id
_entity_poly.type
_entity_poly.pdbx_seq_one_letter_code
_entity_poly.pdbx_strand_id
1 'polypeptide(L)'
;VHKEYKKAAYALLCQQHRDMGARHRARAHAIQIMKVQIIPANKCRRPAIKQFHDSKIKFPLPHRVLRRQHKPRFTTKRPNTFF
;
A
#
# COMPACT_ATOMS: atom_id res chain seq x y z
N VAL A 1 5.44 -18.90 3.08
CA VAL A 1 4.50 -18.21 2.16
C VAL A 1 5.27 -17.25 1.25
N HIS A 2 5.15 -17.37 -0.07
CA HIS A 2 5.75 -16.41 -1.01
C HIS A 2 4.86 -15.17 -1.18
N LYS A 3 5.34 -14.01 -0.72
CA LYS A 3 4.68 -12.71 -0.89
C LYS A 3 5.58 -11.77 -1.68
N GLU A 4 4.94 -10.99 -2.54
CA GLU A 4 5.58 -9.95 -3.35
C GLU A 4 5.02 -8.60 -2.88
N TYR A 5 5.84 -7.56 -2.94
CA TYR A 5 5.42 -6.19 -2.62
C TYR A 5 6.13 -5.20 -3.55
N LYS A 6 5.43 -4.12 -3.95
CA LYS A 6 6.01 -3.00 -4.72
C LYS A 6 6.33 -1.83 -3.77
N LYS A 7 7.52 -1.84 -3.17
CA LYS A 7 8.02 -0.81 -2.23
C LYS A 7 9.53 -0.61 -2.37
N ALA A 8 10.03 0.51 -1.88
CA ALA A 8 11.46 0.71 -1.67
C ALA A 8 12.01 -0.30 -0.65
N ALA A 9 13.28 -0.69 -0.78
CA ALA A 9 13.87 -1.78 0.00
C ALA A 9 13.77 -1.56 1.51
N TYR A 10 14.03 -0.34 2.00
CA TYR A 10 13.95 -0.01 3.43
C TYR A 10 12.54 -0.16 4.03
N ALA A 11 11.48 -0.01 3.22
CA ALA A 11 10.09 -0.06 3.69
C ALA A 11 9.45 -1.45 3.49
N LEU A 12 10.13 -2.36 2.81
CA LEU A 12 9.61 -3.66 2.41
C LEU A 12 9.23 -4.53 3.61
N LEU A 13 10.14 -4.65 4.59
CA LEU A 13 9.95 -5.47 5.78
C LEU A 13 8.83 -4.94 6.67
N CYS A 14 8.74 -3.62 6.82
CA CYS A 14 7.65 -2.97 7.55
C CYS A 14 6.30 -3.29 6.93
N GLN A 15 6.19 -3.25 5.60
CA GLN A 15 4.96 -3.61 4.91
C GLN A 15 4.64 -5.10 5.08
N GLN A 16 5.64 -5.97 5.02
CA GLN A 16 5.46 -7.41 5.16
C GLN A 16 4.91 -7.80 6.54
N HIS A 17 5.46 -7.23 7.61
CA HIS A 17 4.95 -7.45 8.97
C HIS A 17 3.51 -6.95 9.14
N ARG A 18 3.19 -5.76 8.62
CA ARG A 18 1.82 -5.21 8.68
C ARG A 18 0.81 -6.08 7.92
N ASP A 19 1.17 -6.56 6.73
CA ASP A 19 0.28 -7.40 5.93
C ASP A 19 0.06 -8.79 6.57
N MET A 20 1.10 -9.37 7.19
CA MET A 20 0.95 -10.61 7.96
C MET A 20 0.09 -10.44 9.22
N GLY A 21 0.28 -9.34 9.96
CA GLY A 21 -0.56 -9.01 11.10
C GLY A 21 -2.01 -8.75 10.72
N ALA A 22 -2.25 -7.99 9.64
CA ALA A 22 -3.60 -7.62 9.22
C ALA A 22 -4.41 -8.82 8.70
N ARG A 23 -3.80 -9.71 7.90
CA ARG A 23 -4.52 -10.83 7.26
C ARG A 23 -4.54 -12.11 8.07
N HIS A 24 -3.49 -12.36 8.84
CA HIS A 24 -3.28 -13.64 9.51
C HIS A 24 -3.11 -13.50 11.03
N ARG A 25 -3.23 -12.28 11.57
CA ARG A 25 -3.00 -11.98 13.00
C ARG A 25 -1.63 -12.46 13.52
N ALA A 26 -0.66 -12.61 12.61
CA ALA A 26 0.68 -13.04 12.96
C ALA A 26 1.44 -11.87 13.61
N ARG A 27 1.97 -12.10 14.81
CA ARG A 27 2.82 -11.13 15.51
C ARG A 27 4.25 -11.18 14.99
N ALA A 28 5.00 -10.10 15.18
CA ALA A 28 6.37 -9.99 14.65
C ALA A 28 7.30 -11.11 15.13
N HIS A 29 7.22 -11.51 16.40
CA HIS A 29 8.04 -12.61 16.93
C HIS A 29 7.71 -13.99 16.32
N ALA A 30 6.52 -14.15 15.74
CA ALA A 30 6.09 -15.39 15.10
C ALA A 30 6.44 -15.43 13.60
N ILE A 31 6.96 -14.34 13.03
CA ILE A 31 7.28 -14.22 11.61
C ILE A 31 8.79 -14.39 11.43
N GLN A 32 9.18 -15.42 10.71
CA GLN A 32 10.57 -15.63 10.30
C GLN A 32 10.74 -15.31 8.81
N ILE A 33 11.70 -14.47 8.48
CA ILE A 33 12.02 -14.08 7.10
C ILE A 33 13.23 -14.89 6.65
N MET A 34 13.03 -15.78 5.67
CA MET A 34 14.10 -16.66 5.18
C MET A 34 14.91 -16.05 4.05
N LYS A 35 14.25 -15.34 3.12
CA LYS A 35 14.89 -14.75 1.95
C LYS A 35 14.14 -13.53 1.47
N VAL A 36 14.89 -12.50 1.11
CA VAL A 36 14.39 -11.28 0.46
C VAL A 36 15.21 -11.06 -0.80
N GLN A 37 14.54 -10.82 -1.93
CA GLN A 37 15.21 -10.57 -3.21
C GLN A 37 14.41 -9.57 -4.03
N ILE A 38 15.11 -8.74 -4.80
CA ILE A 38 14.51 -7.85 -5.79
C ILE A 38 14.16 -8.70 -7.01
N ILE A 39 12.92 -8.59 -7.49
CA ILE A 39 12.39 -9.37 -8.60
C ILE A 39 12.19 -8.43 -9.80
N PRO A 40 12.71 -8.77 -11.00
CA PRO A 40 12.44 -7.98 -12.20
C PRO A 40 10.97 -8.10 -12.60
N ALA A 41 10.42 -7.06 -13.25
CA ALA A 41 8.98 -6.96 -13.57
C ALA A 41 8.41 -8.20 -14.29
N ASN A 42 9.17 -8.80 -15.19
CA ASN A 42 8.76 -9.97 -15.97
C ASN A 42 8.55 -11.24 -15.10
N LYS A 43 9.18 -11.31 -13.93
CA LYS A 43 9.13 -12.46 -13.02
C LYS A 43 8.12 -12.30 -11.88
N CYS A 44 7.43 -11.16 -11.78
CA CYS A 44 6.38 -10.97 -10.78
C CYS A 44 5.22 -11.94 -11.03
N ARG A 45 4.64 -12.54 -9.98
CA ARG A 45 3.53 -13.50 -10.09
C ARG A 45 2.19 -12.91 -9.65
N ARG A 46 2.18 -11.94 -8.73
CA ARG A 46 0.94 -11.42 -8.12
C ARG A 46 0.23 -10.39 -9.03
N PRO A 47 -1.07 -10.57 -9.37
CA PRO A 47 -1.79 -9.65 -10.26
C PRO A 47 -1.89 -8.22 -9.69
N ALA A 48 -2.04 -8.09 -8.36
CA ALA A 48 -2.08 -6.80 -7.67
C ALA A 48 -0.78 -5.97 -7.82
N ILE A 49 0.33 -6.60 -8.18
CA ILE A 49 1.59 -5.91 -8.49
C ILE A 49 1.71 -5.71 -9.99
N LYS A 50 1.35 -6.72 -10.79
CA LYS A 50 1.35 -6.66 -12.26
C LYS A 50 0.55 -5.49 -12.82
N GLN A 51 -0.58 -5.14 -12.21
CA GLN A 51 -1.40 -4.01 -12.64
C GLN A 51 -0.66 -2.67 -12.64
N PHE A 52 0.45 -2.55 -11.90
CA PHE A 52 1.27 -1.33 -11.84
C PHE A 52 2.52 -1.40 -12.73
N HIS A 53 2.62 -2.38 -13.64
CA HIS A 53 3.71 -2.53 -14.61
C HIS A 53 3.33 -2.03 -16.00
N ASP A 54 2.74 -0.83 -16.07
CA ASP A 54 2.42 -0.14 -17.33
C ASP A 54 3.13 1.22 -17.34
N SER A 55 3.83 1.53 -18.44
CA SER A 55 4.55 2.79 -18.63
C SER A 55 3.61 3.97 -18.88
N LYS A 56 2.39 3.72 -19.35
CA LYS A 56 1.38 4.74 -19.64
C LYS A 56 0.27 4.79 -18.59
N ILE A 57 0.49 4.19 -17.42
CA ILE A 57 -0.51 4.09 -16.37
C ILE A 57 -0.97 5.48 -15.92
N LYS A 58 -2.29 5.70 -15.94
CA LYS A 58 -2.94 6.93 -15.47
C LYS A 58 -4.21 6.53 -14.74
N PHE A 59 -4.45 7.15 -13.59
CA PHE A 59 -5.69 6.99 -12.84
C PHE A 59 -6.05 8.31 -12.15
N PRO A 60 -7.31 8.75 -12.22
CA PRO A 60 -7.77 9.86 -11.39
C PRO A 60 -7.87 9.41 -9.93
N LEU A 61 -7.90 10.39 -9.01
CA LEU A 61 -8.26 10.16 -7.62
C LEU A 61 -9.74 10.57 -7.44
N PRO A 62 -10.70 9.64 -7.54
CA PRO A 62 -12.12 9.98 -7.68
C PRO A 62 -12.72 10.63 -6.44
N HIS A 63 -12.22 10.28 -5.25
CA HIS A 63 -12.73 10.78 -3.97
C HIS A 63 -11.58 11.19 -3.07
N ARG A 64 -11.44 12.49 -2.82
CA ARG A 64 -10.39 13.06 -1.96
C ARG A 64 -10.97 13.49 -0.63
N VAL A 65 -10.83 12.64 0.39
CA VAL A 65 -11.29 12.94 1.74
C VAL A 65 -10.44 14.05 2.37
N LEU A 66 -11.10 15.09 2.88
CA LEU A 66 -10.45 16.11 3.70
C LEU A 66 -9.94 15.50 5.01
N ARG A 67 -8.61 15.46 5.18
CA ARG A 67 -7.99 14.92 6.40
C ARG A 67 -7.95 15.91 7.56
N ARG A 68 -7.92 17.22 7.28
CA ARG A 68 -7.87 18.29 8.30
C ARG A 68 -9.28 18.67 8.78
N GLN A 69 -9.98 17.71 9.37
CA GLN A 69 -11.38 17.87 9.79
C GLN A 69 -11.56 18.87 10.96
N HIS A 70 -10.49 19.12 11.74
CA HIS A 70 -10.55 19.99 12.92
C HIS A 70 -9.94 21.39 12.67
N LYS A 71 -9.65 21.75 11.42
CA LYS A 71 -9.06 23.04 11.05
C LYS A 71 -9.74 23.59 9.79
N PRO A 72 -10.88 24.30 9.91
CA PRO A 72 -11.60 24.65 11.14
C PRO A 72 -12.48 23.48 11.66
N ARG A 73 -12.75 23.44 12.96
CA ARG A 73 -13.62 22.42 13.57
C ARG A 73 -15.10 22.64 13.26
N PHE A 74 -15.50 23.90 13.12
CA PHE A 74 -16.84 24.31 12.74
C PHE A 74 -16.73 25.23 11.53
N THR A 75 -17.56 24.99 10.52
CA THR A 75 -17.64 25.79 9.31
C THR A 75 -19.05 25.70 8.75
N THR A 76 -19.47 26.74 8.04
CA THR A 76 -20.76 26.78 7.34
C THR A 76 -20.72 26.07 5.99
N LYS A 77 -19.52 25.94 5.40
CA LYS A 77 -19.32 25.34 4.08
C LYS A 77 -19.08 23.84 4.19
N ARG A 78 -19.80 23.05 3.40
CA ARG A 78 -19.58 21.60 3.29
C ARG A 78 -18.26 21.29 2.56
N PRO A 79 -17.52 20.24 2.96
CA PRO A 79 -16.29 19.85 2.28
C PRO A 79 -16.60 19.32 0.88
N ASN A 80 -15.83 19.77 -0.12
CA ASN A 80 -15.83 19.19 -1.47
C ASN A 80 -14.80 18.05 -1.53
N THR A 81 -15.18 16.93 -2.14
CA THR A 81 -14.34 15.74 -2.29
C THR A 81 -14.01 15.41 -3.75
N PHE A 82 -14.59 16.14 -4.70
CA PHE A 82 -14.34 16.03 -6.14
C PHE A 82 -13.50 17.23 -6.61
N PHE A 83 -12.37 16.94 -7.27
CA PHE A 83 -11.37 17.92 -7.71
C PHE A 83 -10.87 17.60 -9.11
#